data_AF-A0AAV1TSM8-F1
#
_entry.id   AF-A0AAV1TSM8-F1
#
_cell.length_a   1.000
_cell.length_b   1.000
_cell.length_c   1.000
_cell.angle_alpha   90.00
_cell.angle_beta   90.00
_cell.angle_gamma   90.00
#
_symmetry.space_group_name_H-M   'P 1'
#
loop_
_entity.id
_entity.type
_entity.pdbx_description
1 polymer ?
#
loop_
_entity_poly.entity_id
_entity_poly.type
_entity_poly.pdbx_seq_one_letter_code
_entity_poly.pdbx_strand_id
1 'polypeptide(L)'
;MNLSQFGTWFREVLSIPSTSLGGSSKVEELFHSIAQHAKVKIVTDVDDLSGAKQFLETLKDPVQLKAFQKLCMSGKSRGKVAASLAGKYGDAAMAFALCTKALPTKYEKAALKSVRDAMTARWKANSEITPVTIYKWIAPTLPIADEDLFRPAVTEILYGSSSDDRIVHEFLWTHLEEDYVRIGRVQFSAAVDERIDKQAAQKFTNWLNEVHPGFAVRKIPSPRLTG
;
A
#
# COMPACT_ATOMS: atom_id res chain seq x y z
N MET A 1 27.96 4.86 2.72
CA MET A 1 28.19 4.43 1.33
C MET A 1 27.47 5.42 0.43
N ASN A 2 28.15 6.08 -0.52
CA ASN A 2 27.51 7.09 -1.38
C ASN A 2 26.87 6.45 -2.64
N LEU A 3 26.02 7.20 -3.35
CA LEU A 3 25.28 6.74 -4.54
C LEU A 3 26.17 6.21 -5.67
N SER A 4 27.38 6.75 -5.85
CA SER A 4 28.31 6.28 -6.89
C SER A 4 28.99 4.97 -6.50
N GLN A 5 29.32 4.80 -5.22
CA GLN A 5 29.87 3.55 -4.68
C GLN A 5 28.84 2.41 -4.70
N PHE A 6 27.55 2.72 -4.49
CA PHE A 6 26.46 1.77 -4.63
C PHE A 6 26.28 1.31 -6.08
N GLY A 7 26.30 2.22 -7.05
CA GLY A 7 26.17 1.87 -8.48
C GLY A 7 27.34 1.04 -9.03
N THR A 8 28.55 1.21 -8.49
CA THR A 8 29.74 0.42 -8.87
C THR A 8 29.73 -0.96 -8.20
N TRP A 9 29.47 -1.02 -6.90
CA TRP A 9 29.34 -2.29 -6.17
C TRP A 9 28.18 -3.14 -6.72
N PHE A 10 27.05 -2.52 -7.07
CA PHE A 10 25.90 -3.21 -7.68
C PHE A 10 26.19 -3.75 -9.08
N ARG A 11 27.05 -3.09 -9.87
CA ARG A 11 27.54 -3.58 -11.17
C ARG A 11 28.51 -4.75 -11.03
N GLU A 12 29.35 -4.74 -10.00
CA GLU A 12 30.28 -5.84 -9.70
C GLU A 12 29.55 -7.09 -9.20
N VAL A 13 28.52 -6.92 -8.36
CA VAL A 13 27.66 -8.03 -7.88
C VAL A 13 26.78 -8.59 -8.99
N LEU A 14 26.38 -7.77 -9.98
CA LEU A 14 25.50 -8.15 -11.08
C LEU A 14 26.21 -8.36 -12.43
N SER A 15 27.35 -9.05 -12.44
CA SER A 15 27.80 -9.74 -13.67
C SER A 15 26.88 -10.92 -13.99
N ILE A 16 25.59 -10.65 -14.15
CA ILE A 16 24.58 -11.61 -14.61
C ILE A 16 24.39 -11.35 -16.11
N PRO A 17 24.71 -12.32 -16.99
CA PRO A 17 24.57 -12.15 -18.42
C PRO A 17 23.13 -11.77 -18.78
N SER A 18 22.98 -10.86 -19.73
CA SER A 18 21.73 -10.25 -20.21
C SER A 18 20.76 -11.23 -20.92
N THR A 19 20.82 -12.52 -20.62
CA THR A 19 20.03 -13.55 -21.27
C THR A 19 19.14 -14.28 -20.26
N SER A 20 17.83 -14.08 -20.41
CA SER A 20 16.76 -14.91 -19.83
C SER A 20 16.64 -14.92 -18.28
N LEU A 21 15.66 -14.16 -17.76
CA LEU A 21 15.05 -14.35 -16.42
C LEU A 21 14.18 -15.63 -16.36
N GLY A 22 14.72 -16.74 -16.87
CA GLY A 22 14.01 -18.00 -17.11
C GLY A 22 13.79 -18.88 -15.87
N GLY A 23 14.42 -18.61 -14.73
CA GLY A 23 14.33 -19.48 -13.54
C GLY A 23 13.79 -18.75 -12.30
N SER A 24 12.93 -19.40 -11.51
CA SER A 24 12.50 -18.92 -10.19
C SER A 24 13.71 -18.65 -9.27
N SER A 25 14.78 -19.46 -9.38
CA SER A 25 15.96 -19.34 -8.52
C SER A 25 16.73 -18.03 -8.71
N LYS A 26 16.97 -17.58 -9.95
CA LYS A 26 17.66 -16.30 -10.21
C LYS A 26 16.87 -15.09 -9.68
N VAL A 27 15.55 -15.18 -9.71
CA VAL A 27 14.65 -14.14 -9.20
C VAL A 27 14.66 -14.15 -7.66
N GLU A 28 14.68 -15.34 -7.05
CA GLU A 28 14.85 -15.51 -5.61
C GLU A 28 16.23 -15.06 -5.12
N GLU A 29 17.31 -15.31 -5.87
CA GLU A 29 18.68 -14.86 -5.59
C GLU A 29 18.79 -13.32 -5.64
N LEU A 30 18.25 -12.68 -6.69
CA LEU A 30 18.14 -11.22 -6.77
C LEU A 30 17.40 -10.65 -5.56
N PHE A 31 16.32 -11.31 -5.15
CA PHE A 31 15.53 -10.90 -4.00
C PHE A 31 16.27 -11.09 -2.67
N HIS A 32 16.95 -12.23 -2.47
CA HIS A 32 17.74 -12.50 -1.27
C HIS A 32 18.94 -11.55 -1.17
N SER A 33 19.60 -11.23 -2.28
CA SER A 33 20.67 -10.23 -2.33
C SER A 33 20.16 -8.85 -1.91
N ILE A 34 18.99 -8.44 -2.40
CA ILE A 34 18.32 -7.20 -1.99
C ILE A 34 17.97 -7.26 -0.49
N ALA A 35 17.47 -8.41 0.01
CA ALA A 35 16.97 -8.60 1.37
C ALA A 35 18.05 -8.83 2.45
N GLN A 36 19.21 -9.38 2.12
CA GLN A 36 20.24 -9.81 3.10
C GLN A 36 20.91 -8.66 3.87
N HIS A 37 20.62 -7.41 3.53
CA HIS A 37 21.06 -6.24 4.30
C HIS A 37 20.02 -5.72 5.29
N ALA A 38 18.86 -6.36 5.37
CA ALA A 38 17.80 -6.07 6.33
C ALA A 38 18.08 -6.73 7.68
N LYS A 39 18.54 -5.97 8.68
CA LYS A 39 18.41 -6.44 10.07
C LYS A 39 16.92 -6.47 10.40
N VAL A 40 16.45 -7.57 11.00
CA VAL A 40 15.08 -7.74 11.50
C VAL A 40 14.85 -6.78 12.67
N LYS A 41 14.66 -5.50 12.36
CA LYS A 41 14.10 -4.50 13.26
C LYS A 41 12.91 -3.96 12.51
N ILE A 42 11.72 -4.12 13.07
CA ILE A 42 10.52 -3.46 12.54
C ILE A 42 10.79 -1.97 12.67
N VAL A 43 11.21 -1.32 11.59
CA VAL A 43 11.34 0.14 11.57
C VAL A 43 9.92 0.67 11.45
N THR A 44 9.32 0.94 12.60
CA THR A 44 8.04 1.64 12.77
C THR A 44 8.23 3.16 12.83
N ASP A 45 9.47 3.63 12.78
CA ASP A 45 9.81 5.02 12.98
C ASP A 45 9.33 5.84 11.79
N VAL A 46 8.30 6.63 12.01
CA VAL A 46 7.67 7.42 10.95
C VAL A 46 8.49 8.68 10.65
N ASP A 47 9.46 8.99 11.51
CA ASP A 47 10.39 10.11 11.35
C ASP A 47 11.55 9.77 10.37
N ASP A 48 11.74 8.48 10.02
CA ASP A 48 12.71 8.03 9.01
C ASP A 48 12.03 7.33 7.81
N LEU A 49 11.62 8.13 6.83
CA LEU A 49 11.06 7.65 5.56
C LEU A 49 12.13 7.35 4.49
N SER A 50 13.41 7.24 4.85
CA SER A 50 14.48 6.94 3.87
C SER A 50 14.25 5.61 3.16
N GLY A 51 13.67 4.62 3.84
CA GLY A 51 13.25 3.34 3.26
C GLY A 51 12.20 3.50 2.16
N ALA A 52 11.29 4.47 2.28
CA ALA A 52 10.24 4.71 1.30
C ALA A 52 10.83 5.26 0.01
N LYS A 53 11.77 6.21 0.12
CA LYS A 53 12.52 6.75 -1.02
C LYS A 53 13.32 5.64 -1.71
N GLN A 54 14.03 4.82 -0.95
CA GLN A 54 14.80 3.69 -1.51
C GLN A 54 13.90 2.70 -2.25
N PHE A 55 12.73 2.36 -1.69
CA PHE A 55 11.76 1.50 -2.36
C PHE A 55 11.22 2.14 -3.64
N LEU A 56 10.85 3.42 -3.62
CA LEU A 56 10.36 4.12 -4.82
C LEU A 56 11.43 4.21 -5.92
N GLU A 57 12.71 4.40 -5.57
CA GLU A 57 13.83 4.33 -6.52
C GLU A 57 14.02 2.91 -7.09
N THR A 58 13.90 1.89 -6.23
CA THR A 58 13.95 0.47 -6.64
C THR A 58 12.86 0.16 -7.68
N LEU A 59 11.68 0.78 -7.57
CA LEU A 59 10.60 0.62 -8.54
C LEU A 59 10.83 1.31 -9.89
N LYS A 60 11.84 2.18 -10.02
CA LYS A 60 12.18 2.80 -11.31
C LYS A 60 12.97 1.84 -12.22
N ASP A 61 13.50 0.74 -11.68
CA ASP A 61 14.16 -0.31 -12.45
C ASP A 61 13.13 -1.35 -12.95
N PRO A 62 12.88 -1.46 -14.27
CA PRO A 62 11.91 -2.38 -14.84
C PRO A 62 12.23 -3.87 -14.57
N VAL A 63 13.51 -4.21 -14.42
CA VAL A 63 13.95 -5.60 -14.14
C VAL A 63 13.56 -5.98 -12.71
N GLN A 64 13.82 -5.08 -11.76
CA GLN A 64 13.48 -5.29 -10.36
C GLN A 64 11.96 -5.33 -10.17
N LEU A 65 11.24 -4.42 -10.81
CA LEU A 65 9.76 -4.38 -10.79
C LEU A 65 9.13 -5.71 -11.22
N LYS A 66 9.65 -6.29 -12.31
CA LYS A 66 9.18 -7.58 -12.85
C LYS A 66 9.56 -8.75 -11.94
N ALA A 67 10.73 -8.70 -11.31
CA ALA A 67 11.15 -9.68 -10.31
C ALA A 67 10.24 -9.67 -9.08
N PHE A 68 9.96 -8.50 -8.51
CA PHE A 68 9.03 -8.36 -7.38
C PHE A 68 7.64 -8.87 -7.72
N GLN A 69 7.10 -8.51 -8.88
CA GLN A 69 5.79 -9.00 -9.32
C GLN A 69 5.76 -10.53 -9.38
N LYS A 70 6.76 -11.15 -10.02
CA LYS A 70 6.83 -12.62 -10.17
C LYS A 70 6.92 -13.34 -8.82
N LEU A 71 7.64 -12.76 -7.86
CA LEU A 71 7.75 -13.32 -6.50
C LEU A 71 6.47 -13.14 -5.70
N CYS A 72 5.86 -11.95 -5.72
CA CYS A 72 4.60 -11.71 -5.02
C CYS A 72 3.46 -12.61 -5.53
N MET A 73 3.49 -12.96 -6.83
CA MET A 73 2.53 -13.88 -7.45
C MET A 73 2.82 -15.36 -7.15
N SER A 74 4.03 -15.73 -6.71
CA SER A 74 4.33 -17.10 -6.32
C SER A 74 3.86 -17.32 -4.87
N GLY A 75 2.74 -18.01 -4.69
CA GLY A 75 2.05 -18.16 -3.39
C GLY A 75 2.93 -18.71 -2.25
N LYS A 76 3.98 -19.48 -2.56
CA LYS A 76 4.95 -19.99 -1.58
C LYS A 76 5.94 -18.94 -1.07
N SER A 77 6.11 -17.83 -1.78
CA SER A 77 7.12 -16.80 -1.44
C SER A 77 6.51 -15.47 -0.98
N ARG A 78 5.22 -15.22 -1.20
CA ARG A 78 4.55 -13.95 -0.84
C ARG A 78 4.82 -13.48 0.60
N GLY A 79 4.73 -14.37 1.58
CA GLY A 79 5.03 -14.05 2.99
C GLY A 79 6.50 -13.73 3.25
N LYS A 80 7.42 -14.48 2.62
CA LYS A 80 8.88 -14.21 2.69
C LYS A 80 9.22 -12.88 2.02
N VAL A 81 8.53 -12.56 0.93
CA VAL A 81 8.71 -11.32 0.20
C VAL A 81 8.30 -10.13 1.05
N ALA A 82 7.11 -10.18 1.64
CA ALA A 82 6.64 -9.14 2.55
C ALA A 82 7.56 -8.97 3.76
N ALA A 83 8.01 -10.08 4.38
CA ALA A 83 8.94 -10.02 5.51
C ALA A 83 10.29 -9.38 5.16
N SER A 84 10.81 -9.67 3.96
CA SER A 84 12.08 -9.11 3.50
C SER A 84 11.96 -7.63 3.12
N LEU A 85 10.85 -7.23 2.50
CA LEU A 85 10.55 -5.83 2.22
C LEU A 85 10.40 -5.02 3.52
N ALA A 86 9.64 -5.55 4.48
CA ALA A 86 9.47 -4.95 5.80
C ALA A 86 10.80 -4.85 6.55
N GLY A 87 11.63 -5.89 6.55
CA GLY A 87 12.93 -5.85 7.20
C GLY A 87 13.88 -4.84 6.55
N LYS A 88 13.82 -4.68 5.22
CA LYS A 88 14.74 -3.80 4.49
C LYS A 88 14.34 -2.34 4.58
N TYR A 89 13.07 -2.06 4.32
CA TYR A 89 12.58 -0.70 4.16
C TYR A 89 11.81 -0.19 5.38
N GLY A 90 11.28 -1.08 6.21
CA GLY A 90 10.37 -0.75 7.31
C GLY A 90 8.90 -0.81 6.89
N ASP A 91 8.03 -1.26 7.80
CA ASP A 91 6.59 -1.37 7.52
C ASP A 91 5.95 0.01 7.29
N ALA A 92 6.33 1.02 8.09
CA ALA A 92 5.84 2.39 7.95
C ALA A 92 6.22 3.01 6.60
N ALA A 93 7.49 2.88 6.22
CA ALA A 93 8.00 3.34 4.94
C ALA A 93 7.34 2.65 3.75
N MET A 94 7.07 1.35 3.86
CA MET A 94 6.35 0.60 2.82
C MET A 94 4.90 1.08 2.69
N ALA A 95 4.19 1.28 3.80
CA ALA A 95 2.83 1.84 3.77
C ALA A 95 2.81 3.23 3.12
N PHE A 96 3.73 4.10 3.51
CA PHE A 96 3.87 5.44 2.93
C PHE A 96 4.14 5.38 1.42
N ALA A 97 5.12 4.58 0.97
CA ALA A 97 5.48 4.49 -0.44
C ALA A 97 4.36 3.92 -1.33
N LEU A 98 3.59 2.96 -0.80
CA LEU A 98 2.48 2.32 -1.51
C LEU A 98 1.25 3.23 -1.65
N CYS A 99 1.13 4.28 -0.81
CA CYS A 99 0.10 5.32 -0.86
C CYS A 99 0.49 6.55 -1.68
N THR A 100 1.78 6.90 -1.74
CA THR A 100 2.25 8.21 -2.27
C THR A 100 2.59 8.25 -3.75
N LYS A 101 2.78 7.11 -4.42
CA LYS A 101 3.26 7.14 -5.81
C LYS A 101 2.22 7.77 -6.76
N ALA A 102 2.61 8.90 -7.36
CA ALA A 102 1.86 9.54 -8.44
C ALA A 102 1.79 8.63 -9.67
N LEU A 103 0.56 8.38 -10.14
CA LEU A 103 0.18 7.78 -11.43
C LEU A 103 1.18 6.75 -12.00
N PRO A 104 1.22 5.53 -11.45
CA PRO A 104 2.04 4.46 -12.00
C PRO A 104 1.64 4.11 -13.45
N THR A 105 2.64 3.79 -14.28
CA THR A 105 2.43 3.16 -15.59
C THR A 105 1.67 1.83 -15.44
N LYS A 106 1.11 1.30 -16.54
CA LYS A 106 0.35 0.03 -16.51
C LYS A 106 1.13 -1.15 -15.90
N TYR A 107 2.44 -1.23 -16.15
CA TYR A 107 3.31 -2.27 -15.61
C TYR A 107 3.60 -2.06 -14.12
N GLU A 108 3.82 -0.81 -13.72
CA GLU A 108 4.01 -0.45 -12.30
C GLU A 108 2.74 -0.70 -11.49
N LYS A 109 1.55 -0.48 -12.06
CA LYS A 109 0.27 -0.79 -11.38
C LYS A 109 0.18 -2.25 -10.94
N ALA A 110 0.55 -3.19 -11.80
CA ALA A 110 0.47 -4.61 -11.49
C ALA A 110 1.46 -5.05 -10.41
N ALA A 111 2.70 -4.56 -10.50
CA ALA A 111 3.73 -4.84 -9.50
C ALA A 111 3.40 -4.19 -8.15
N LEU A 112 2.98 -2.93 -8.13
CA LEU A 112 2.56 -2.22 -6.93
C LEU A 112 1.37 -2.91 -6.25
N LYS A 113 0.37 -3.33 -7.04
CA LYS A 113 -0.75 -4.12 -6.51
C LYS A 113 -0.25 -5.41 -5.86
N SER A 114 0.64 -6.14 -6.52
CA SER A 114 1.19 -7.39 -5.98
C SER A 114 1.98 -7.18 -4.68
N VAL A 115 2.76 -6.10 -4.60
CA VAL A 115 3.50 -5.73 -3.38
C VAL A 115 2.54 -5.29 -2.29
N ARG A 116 1.53 -4.48 -2.61
CA ARG A 116 0.49 -4.05 -1.68
C ARG A 116 -0.23 -5.25 -1.09
N ASP A 117 -0.68 -6.17 -1.93
CA ASP A 117 -1.30 -7.42 -1.54
C ASP A 117 -0.40 -8.23 -0.60
N ALA A 118 0.91 -8.33 -0.88
CA ALA A 118 1.86 -9.03 -0.01
C ALA A 118 1.99 -8.35 1.36
N MET A 119 2.13 -7.02 1.39
CA MET A 119 2.29 -6.24 2.61
C MET A 119 1.01 -6.23 3.46
N THR A 120 -0.16 -6.01 2.87
CA THR A 120 -1.44 -6.01 3.59
C THR A 120 -1.74 -7.37 4.19
N ALA A 121 -1.43 -8.48 3.50
CA ALA A 121 -1.55 -9.81 4.07
C ALA A 121 -0.64 -10.03 5.28
N ARG A 122 0.59 -9.49 5.25
CA ARG A 122 1.52 -9.51 6.38
C ARG A 122 0.99 -8.69 7.56
N TRP A 123 0.52 -7.47 7.29
CA TRP A 123 -0.03 -6.58 8.32
C TRP A 123 -1.27 -7.17 8.97
N LYS A 124 -2.17 -7.73 8.16
CA LYS A 124 -3.37 -8.45 8.62
C LYS A 124 -3.05 -9.65 9.52
N ALA A 125 -1.90 -10.30 9.32
CA ALA A 125 -1.46 -11.41 10.16
C ALA A 125 -0.84 -10.95 11.50
N ASN A 126 -0.60 -9.64 11.69
CA ASN A 126 -0.07 -9.07 12.91
C ASN A 126 -1.14 -8.21 13.60
N SER A 127 -1.67 -8.68 14.73
CA SER A 127 -2.72 -7.99 15.49
C SER A 127 -2.30 -6.63 16.05
N GLU A 128 -1.00 -6.33 16.15
CA GLU A 128 -0.51 -5.02 16.59
C GLU A 128 -0.63 -3.95 15.49
N ILE A 129 -0.77 -4.37 14.22
CA ILE A 129 -0.90 -3.47 13.09
C ILE A 129 -2.38 -3.26 12.80
N THR A 130 -2.88 -2.10 13.23
CA THR A 130 -4.29 -1.70 13.07
C THR A 130 -4.43 -0.64 11.97
N PRO A 131 -5.66 -0.36 11.49
CA PRO A 131 -5.91 0.78 10.61
C PRO A 131 -5.40 2.12 11.17
N VAL A 132 -5.48 2.30 12.50
CA VAL A 132 -4.92 3.48 13.20
C VAL A 132 -3.39 3.52 13.08
N THR A 133 -2.73 2.38 13.27
CA THR A 133 -1.27 2.27 13.14
C THR A 133 -0.83 2.64 11.72
N ILE A 134 -1.52 2.11 10.71
CA ILE A 134 -1.25 2.41 9.31
C ILE A 134 -1.51 3.88 8.98
N TYR A 135 -2.62 4.44 9.48
CA TYR A 135 -2.92 5.86 9.30
C TYR A 135 -1.77 6.74 9.82
N LYS A 136 -1.24 6.43 11.02
CA LYS A 136 -0.08 7.12 11.60
C LYS A 136 1.19 6.98 10.76
N TRP A 137 1.33 5.94 9.93
CA TRP A 137 2.46 5.80 9.02
C TRP A 137 2.34 6.65 7.75
N ILE A 138 1.11 6.95 7.31
CA ILE A 138 0.87 7.68 6.05
C ILE A 138 0.60 9.18 6.25
N ALA A 139 0.08 9.58 7.41
CA ALA A 139 -0.34 10.94 7.72
C ALA A 139 0.77 11.97 8.06
N PRO A 140 1.94 11.64 8.64
CA PRO A 140 2.85 12.68 9.17
C PRO A 140 3.53 13.55 8.11
N THR A 141 3.46 13.19 6.83
CA THR A 141 4.08 13.94 5.73
C THR A 141 3.08 14.49 4.70
N LEU A 142 1.78 14.26 4.89
CA LEU A 142 0.72 14.76 4.02
C LEU A 142 -0.43 15.22 4.91
N PRO A 143 -0.90 16.48 4.85
CA PRO A 143 -2.25 16.78 5.32
C PRO A 143 -3.22 16.00 4.42
N ILE A 144 -3.62 14.83 4.87
CA ILE A 144 -4.60 13.99 4.20
C ILE A 144 -5.95 14.64 4.45
N ALA A 145 -6.55 15.21 3.40
CA ALA A 145 -7.94 15.66 3.47
C ALA A 145 -8.85 14.44 3.71
N ASP A 146 -10.03 14.63 4.29
CA ASP A 146 -10.95 13.53 4.63
C ASP A 146 -11.22 12.61 3.43
N GLU A 147 -11.34 13.18 2.23
CA GLU A 147 -11.57 12.45 0.98
C GLU A 147 -10.36 11.61 0.57
N ASP A 148 -9.15 12.04 0.92
CA ASP A 148 -7.93 11.36 0.54
C ASP A 148 -7.78 9.99 1.24
N LEU A 149 -8.47 9.79 2.37
CA LEU A 149 -8.61 8.47 3.01
C LEU A 149 -9.37 7.47 2.16
N PHE A 150 -10.17 7.96 1.22
CA PHE A 150 -10.95 7.17 0.28
C PHE A 150 -10.27 7.04 -1.08
N ARG A 151 -8.99 7.42 -1.24
CA ARG A 151 -8.25 7.09 -2.46
C ARG A 151 -8.01 5.58 -2.54
N PRO A 152 -8.07 4.96 -3.74
CA PRO A 152 -7.91 3.52 -3.91
C PRO A 152 -6.66 2.92 -3.24
N ALA A 153 -5.52 3.61 -3.30
CA ALA A 153 -4.30 3.10 -2.67
C ALA A 153 -4.40 3.06 -1.13
N VAL A 154 -5.11 4.02 -0.53
CA VAL A 154 -5.31 4.12 0.91
C VAL A 154 -6.37 3.11 1.36
N THR A 155 -7.50 3.03 0.66
CA THR A 155 -8.57 2.07 0.99
C THR A 155 -8.11 0.63 0.82
N GLU A 156 -7.37 0.31 -0.23
CA GLU A 156 -6.80 -1.04 -0.41
C GLU A 156 -5.86 -1.42 0.74
N ILE A 157 -5.10 -0.47 1.29
CA ILE A 157 -4.23 -0.74 2.44
C ILE A 157 -5.04 -0.86 3.73
N LEU A 158 -5.92 0.10 4.04
CA LEU A 158 -6.72 0.10 5.27
C LEU A 158 -7.60 -1.15 5.36
N TYR A 159 -8.41 -1.43 4.33
CA TYR A 159 -9.26 -2.62 4.29
C TYR A 159 -8.47 -3.91 4.10
N GLY A 160 -7.39 -3.89 3.32
CA GLY A 160 -6.55 -5.07 3.11
C GLY A 160 -5.80 -5.52 4.37
N SER A 161 -5.46 -4.57 5.25
CA SER A 161 -4.77 -4.84 6.52
C SER A 161 -5.69 -5.33 7.64
N SER A 162 -7.02 -5.26 7.46
CA SER A 162 -7.97 -5.68 8.48
C SER A 162 -8.59 -7.05 8.15
N SER A 163 -8.88 -7.84 9.19
CA SER A 163 -9.74 -9.03 9.07
C SER A 163 -11.22 -8.69 9.04
N ASP A 164 -11.60 -7.54 9.58
CA ASP A 164 -12.98 -7.08 9.70
C ASP A 164 -13.09 -5.63 9.22
N ASP A 165 -13.97 -5.41 8.25
CA ASP A 165 -14.25 -4.09 7.69
C ASP A 165 -14.81 -3.13 8.74
N ARG A 166 -15.48 -3.66 9.78
CA ARG A 166 -16.01 -2.87 10.89
C ARG A 166 -14.92 -2.09 11.62
N ILE A 167 -13.74 -2.70 11.82
CA ILE A 167 -12.61 -2.04 12.48
C ILE A 167 -12.15 -0.81 11.66
N VAL A 168 -12.18 -0.92 10.33
CA VAL A 168 -11.84 0.19 9.42
C VAL A 168 -12.91 1.27 9.47
N HIS A 169 -14.19 0.88 9.49
CA HIS A 169 -15.29 1.83 9.60
C HIS A 169 -15.29 2.59 10.94
N GLU A 170 -15.07 1.91 12.06
CA GLU A 170 -14.97 2.53 13.39
C GLU A 170 -13.78 3.50 13.46
N PHE A 171 -12.65 3.14 12.83
CA PHE A 171 -11.53 4.06 12.65
C PHE A 171 -11.93 5.30 11.83
N LEU A 172 -12.56 5.12 10.66
CA LEU A 172 -12.96 6.23 9.78
C LEU A 172 -13.99 7.15 10.47
N TRP A 173 -14.94 6.58 11.19
CA TRP A 173 -15.92 7.32 12.00
C TRP A 173 -15.24 8.19 13.06
N THR A 174 -14.31 7.61 13.82
CA THR A 174 -13.53 8.32 14.84
C THR A 174 -12.65 9.40 14.22
N HIS A 175 -12.02 9.09 13.08
CA HIS A 175 -11.13 10.03 12.39
C HIS A 175 -11.88 11.25 11.83
N LEU A 176 -13.10 11.03 11.34
CA LEU A 176 -13.99 12.09 10.87
C LEU A 176 -14.69 12.80 12.02
N GLU A 177 -14.26 12.57 13.27
CA GLU A 177 -14.75 13.23 14.49
C GLU A 177 -16.25 13.09 14.70
N GLU A 178 -16.85 12.01 14.17
CA GLU A 178 -18.30 11.83 14.25
C GLU A 178 -19.08 12.99 13.57
N ASP A 179 -18.39 13.77 12.72
CA ASP A 179 -18.91 14.99 12.11
C ASP A 179 -19.62 14.65 10.80
N TYR A 180 -20.94 14.78 10.85
CA TYR A 180 -21.84 14.57 9.73
C TYR A 180 -21.52 15.42 8.50
N VAL A 181 -20.98 16.63 8.67
CA VAL A 181 -20.60 17.52 7.55
C VAL A 181 -19.36 16.97 6.84
N ARG A 182 -18.37 16.48 7.60
CA ARG A 182 -17.15 15.87 7.04
C ARG A 182 -17.47 14.58 6.29
N ILE A 183 -18.34 13.74 6.85
CA ILE A 183 -18.79 12.51 6.19
C ILE A 183 -19.60 12.82 4.92
N GLY A 184 -20.51 13.80 4.98
CA GLY A 184 -21.25 14.25 3.79
C GLY A 184 -20.33 14.76 2.67
N ARG A 185 -19.22 15.43 3.03
CA ARG A 185 -18.20 15.87 2.07
C ARG A 185 -17.51 14.70 1.38
N VAL A 186 -17.10 13.68 2.13
CA VAL A 186 -16.53 12.44 1.56
C VAL A 186 -17.49 11.80 0.55
N GLN A 187 -18.78 11.74 0.88
CA GLN A 187 -19.80 11.17 -0.01
C GLN A 187 -20.02 11.99 -1.27
N PHE A 188 -20.10 13.31 -1.13
CA PHE A 188 -20.21 14.21 -2.28
C PHE A 188 -19.00 14.06 -3.20
N SER A 189 -17.79 14.07 -2.63
CA SER A 189 -16.55 13.86 -3.36
C SER A 189 -16.51 12.48 -4.03
N ALA A 190 -16.98 11.42 -3.39
CA ALA A 190 -17.09 10.10 -4.03
C ALA A 190 -18.06 10.08 -5.23
N ALA A 191 -19.09 10.92 -5.24
CA ALA A 191 -20.00 11.02 -6.38
C ALA A 191 -19.32 11.69 -7.60
N VAL A 192 -18.52 12.73 -7.37
CA VAL A 192 -18.02 13.64 -8.42
C VAL A 192 -16.53 13.47 -8.77
N ASP A 193 -15.69 12.99 -7.86
CA ASP A 193 -14.24 12.84 -8.04
C ASP A 193 -13.89 11.38 -8.36
N GLU A 194 -13.38 11.14 -9.57
CA GLU A 194 -12.97 9.81 -10.04
C GLU A 194 -11.75 9.25 -9.33
N ARG A 195 -11.01 10.08 -8.59
CA ARG A 195 -9.85 9.66 -7.80
C ARG A 195 -10.26 8.96 -6.50
N ILE A 196 -11.53 9.04 -6.13
CA ILE A 196 -12.10 8.45 -4.92
C ILE A 196 -12.61 7.04 -5.22
N ASP A 197 -12.29 6.11 -4.33
CA ASP A 197 -12.83 4.76 -4.30
C ASP A 197 -14.30 4.80 -3.86
N LYS A 198 -15.18 4.90 -4.86
CA LYS A 198 -16.63 4.95 -4.69
C LYS A 198 -17.17 3.72 -3.97
N GLN A 199 -16.53 2.55 -4.16
CA GLN A 199 -16.97 1.31 -3.53
C GLN A 199 -16.67 1.33 -2.03
N ALA A 200 -15.47 1.75 -1.64
CA ALA A 200 -15.11 1.92 -0.22
C ALA A 200 -15.97 2.99 0.46
N ALA A 201 -16.21 4.13 -0.19
CA ALA A 201 -17.08 5.19 0.33
C ALA A 201 -18.53 4.71 0.52
N GLN A 202 -19.06 3.93 -0.44
CA GLN A 202 -20.41 3.36 -0.34
C GLN A 202 -20.48 2.30 0.78
N LYS A 203 -19.46 1.47 0.93
CA LYS A 203 -19.38 0.45 2.00
C LYS A 203 -19.41 1.07 3.39
N PHE A 204 -18.59 2.10 3.60
CA PHE A 204 -18.61 2.90 4.83
C PHE A 204 -19.97 3.56 5.08
N THR A 205 -20.56 4.15 4.04
CA THR A 205 -21.89 4.79 4.11
C THR A 205 -23.00 3.80 4.48
N ASN A 206 -22.96 2.57 3.95
CA ASN A 206 -23.94 1.54 4.29
C ASN A 206 -23.84 1.17 5.77
N TRP A 207 -22.62 0.93 6.26
CA TRP A 207 -22.38 0.66 7.68
C TRP A 207 -22.85 1.82 8.57
N LEU A 208 -22.60 3.07 8.18
CA LEU A 208 -23.09 4.24 8.92
C LEU A 208 -24.62 4.27 8.98
N ASN A 209 -25.31 3.99 7.88
CA ASN A 209 -26.78 3.97 7.89
C ASN A 209 -27.36 2.83 8.75
N GLU A 210 -26.63 1.73 8.92
CA GLU A 210 -27.02 0.61 9.80
C GLU A 210 -26.82 0.94 11.28
N VAL A 211 -25.67 1.54 11.64
CA VAL A 211 -25.30 1.81 13.04
C VAL A 211 -25.82 3.17 13.53
N HIS A 212 -26.01 4.12 12.62
CA HIS A 212 -26.47 5.49 12.87
C HIS A 212 -27.67 5.82 11.95
N PRO A 213 -28.85 5.22 12.17
CA PRO A 213 -30.00 5.32 11.27
C PRO A 213 -30.56 6.74 11.09
N GLY A 214 -30.22 7.69 11.98
CA GLY A 214 -30.52 9.12 11.81
C GLY A 214 -29.78 9.79 10.64
N PHE A 215 -28.86 9.08 9.98
CA PHE A 215 -28.01 9.58 8.91
C PHE A 215 -28.68 9.59 7.53
N ALA A 216 -29.73 8.79 7.29
CA ALA A 216 -30.53 8.68 6.05
C ALA A 216 -29.85 9.23 4.78
N VAL A 217 -28.71 8.67 4.40
CA VAL A 217 -27.95 9.16 3.26
C VAL A 217 -28.50 8.64 1.94
N ARG A 218 -28.63 9.54 0.96
CA ARG A 218 -28.95 9.17 -0.43
C ARG A 218 -27.85 8.24 -0.97
N LYS A 219 -28.23 7.02 -1.38
CA LYS A 219 -27.32 6.07 -2.06
C LYS A 219 -26.52 6.80 -3.14
N ILE A 220 -25.20 6.58 -3.16
CA ILE A 220 -24.35 7.08 -4.25
C ILE A 220 -24.87 6.41 -5.54
N PRO A 221 -25.23 7.19 -6.58
CA PRO A 221 -25.77 6.61 -7.81
C PRO A 221 -24.77 5.61 -8.39
N SER A 222 -25.18 4.35 -8.54
CA SER A 222 -24.38 3.36 -9.27
C SER A 222 -24.30 3.79 -10.74
N PRO A 223 -23.12 3.73 -11.38
CA PRO A 223 -23.02 4.03 -12.80
C PRO A 223 -23.90 3.04 -13.58
N ARG A 224 -24.82 3.56 -14.39
CA ARG A 224 -25.58 2.74 -15.33
C ARG A 224 -24.57 2.13 -16.30
N LEU A 225 -24.44 0.81 -16.28
CA LEU A 225 -23.86 0.07 -17.40
C LEU A 225 -24.81 0.26 -18.57
N THR A 226 -24.57 1.27 -19.41
CA THR A 226 -25.17 1.34 -20.74
C THR A 226 -24.48 0.30 -21.60
N GLY A 227 -25.24 -0.72 -22.00
CA GLY A 227 -24.83 -1.72 -22.98
C GLY A 227 -24.75 -1.17 -24.40
#